data_AF-A0A660Z720-F1
#
_entry.id   AF-A0A660Z720-F1
#
_cell.length_a   1.000
_cell.length_b   1.000
_cell.length_c   1.000
_cell.angle_alpha   90.00
_cell.angle_beta   90.00
_cell.angle_gamma   90.00
#
_symmetry.space_group_name_H-M   'P 1'
#
loop_
_entity.id
_entity.type
_entity.pdbx_description
1 polymer ?
#
loop_
_entity_poly.entity_id
_entity_poly.type
_entity_poly.pdbx_seq_one_letter_code
_entity_poly.pdbx_strand_id
1 'polypeptide(L)'
;MGQQQLLLIVLGVIVVGIAVVVGINLFNASAEEANKDGIVSDCTNLGAMAQQYFKKPVSMGGGGNDFTDWAIPTGLLSTANGTYATVNTAADATITGSPLETAYTWTVETVVNSTSIITTIN
;
A
#
# COMPACT_ATOMS: atom_id res chain seq x y z
N MET A 1 -39.20 -10.73 -40.25
CA MET A 1 -38.60 -11.55 -39.18
C MET A 1 -37.07 -11.48 -39.16
N GLY A 2 -36.37 -11.64 -40.29
CA GLY A 2 -34.89 -11.54 -40.33
C GLY A 2 -34.30 -10.18 -39.85
N GLN A 3 -34.94 -9.05 -40.16
CA GLN A 3 -34.45 -7.72 -39.73
C GLN A 3 -34.53 -7.52 -38.20
N GLN A 4 -35.56 -8.03 -37.53
CA GLN A 4 -35.69 -7.92 -36.07
C GLN A 4 -34.72 -8.85 -35.34
N GLN A 5 -34.50 -10.06 -35.86
CA GLN A 5 -33.51 -10.98 -35.30
C GLN A 5 -32.08 -10.45 -35.44
N LEU A 6 -31.75 -9.84 -36.57
CA LEU A 6 -30.45 -9.20 -36.76
C LEU A 6 -30.24 -8.04 -35.78
N LEU A 7 -31.27 -7.24 -35.51
CA LEU A 7 -31.18 -6.12 -34.56
C LEU A 7 -30.95 -6.61 -33.13
N LEU A 8 -31.61 -7.69 -32.70
CA LEU A 8 -31.42 -8.27 -31.37
C LEU A 8 -30.02 -8.85 -31.17
N ILE A 9 -29.44 -9.47 -32.19
CA ILE A 9 -28.05 -9.97 -32.14
C ILE A 9 -27.08 -8.81 -31.99
N VAL A 10 -27.25 -7.74 -32.77
CA VAL A 10 -26.39 -6.54 -32.69
C VAL A 10 -26.46 -5.92 -31.29
N LEU A 11 -27.65 -5.81 -30.71
CA LEU A 11 -27.83 -5.29 -29.36
C LEU A 11 -27.13 -6.18 -28.32
N GLY A 12 -27.24 -7.51 -28.45
CA GLY A 12 -26.54 -8.44 -27.56
C GLY A 12 -25.02 -8.31 -27.60
N VAL A 13 -24.43 -8.18 -28.79
CA VAL A 13 -22.98 -8.01 -28.96
C VAL A 13 -22.51 -6.67 -28.37
N ILE A 14 -23.29 -5.60 -28.50
CA ILE A 14 -22.97 -4.30 -27.89
C ILE A 14 -22.89 -4.41 -26.37
N VAL A 15 -23.87 -5.07 -25.74
CA VAL A 15 -23.90 -5.24 -24.28
C VAL A 15 -22.71 -6.07 -23.79
N VAL A 16 -22.41 -7.18 -24.46
CA VAL A 16 -21.24 -8.02 -24.11
C VAL A 16 -19.93 -7.24 -24.29
N GLY A 17 -19.80 -6.47 -25.37
CA GLY A 17 -18.61 -5.65 -25.63
C GLY A 17 -18.31 -4.66 -24.50
N ILE A 18 -19.33 -3.95 -23.99
CA ILE A 18 -19.17 -3.02 -22.87
C ILE A 18 -18.84 -3.77 -21.58
N ALA A 19 -19.51 -4.89 -21.31
CA ALA A 19 -19.30 -5.68 -20.10
C ALA A 19 -17.85 -6.18 -19.97
N VAL A 20 -17.22 -6.58 -21.08
CA VAL A 20 -15.81 -7.02 -21.09
C VAL A 20 -14.87 -5.87 -20.71
N VAL A 21 -15.04 -4.68 -21.30
CA VAL A 21 -14.18 -3.54 -21.00
C VAL A 21 -14.34 -3.08 -19.55
N VAL A 22 -15.57 -3.01 -19.05
CA VAL A 22 -15.83 -2.67 -17.64
C VAL A 22 -15.25 -3.73 -16.70
N GLY A 23 -15.39 -5.01 -17.03
CA GLY A 23 -14.83 -6.11 -16.25
C GLY A 23 -13.31 -6.04 -16.13
N ILE A 24 -12.60 -5.72 -17.22
CA ILE A 24 -11.15 -5.53 -17.20
C ILE A 24 -10.75 -4.35 -16.32
N ASN A 25 -11.45 -3.22 -16.45
CA ASN A 25 -11.15 -2.04 -15.63
C ASN A 25 -11.36 -2.32 -14.13
N LEU A 26 -12.44 -3.03 -13.77
CA LEU A 26 -12.71 -3.42 -12.39
C LEU A 26 -11.66 -4.38 -11.85
N PHE A 27 -11.20 -5.34 -12.66
CA PHE A 27 -10.15 -6.28 -12.26
C PHE A 27 -8.84 -5.55 -11.98
N ASN A 28 -8.45 -4.59 -12.83
CA ASN A 28 -7.25 -3.78 -12.62
C ASN A 28 -7.36 -2.89 -11.37
N ALA A 29 -8.52 -2.26 -11.16
CA ALA A 29 -8.77 -1.45 -9.96
C ALA A 29 -8.72 -2.30 -8.68
N SER A 30 -9.29 -3.51 -8.71
CA SER A 30 -9.25 -4.43 -7.56
C SER A 30 -7.83 -4.94 -7.27
N ALA A 31 -7.02 -5.18 -8.30
CA ALA A 31 -5.62 -5.56 -8.14
C ALA A 31 -4.79 -4.41 -7.52
N GLU A 32 -5.05 -3.18 -7.94
CA GLU A 32 -4.42 -1.98 -7.37
C GLU A 32 -4.81 -1.76 -5.90
N GLU A 33 -6.09 -1.92 -5.58
CA GLU A 33 -6.60 -1.81 -4.21
C GLU A 33 -6.00 -2.89 -3.29
N ALA A 34 -5.90 -4.13 -3.76
CA ALA A 34 -5.26 -5.21 -3.02
C ALA A 34 -3.78 -4.94 -2.74
N ASN A 35 -3.04 -4.37 -3.70
CA ASN A 35 -1.66 -3.97 -3.49
C ASN A 35 -1.58 -2.83 -2.45
N LYS A 36 -2.44 -1.83 -2.57
CA LYS A 36 -2.54 -0.71 -1.63
C LYS A 36 -2.78 -1.18 -0.20
N ASP A 37 -3.72 -2.09 0.01
CA ASP A 37 -3.99 -2.70 1.32
C ASP A 37 -2.79 -3.50 1.84
N GLY A 38 -2.10 -4.22 0.95
CA GLY A 38 -0.85 -4.92 1.28
C GLY A 38 0.24 -3.98 1.80
N ILE A 39 0.49 -2.87 1.09
CA ILE A 39 1.48 -1.86 1.51
C ILE A 39 1.04 -1.18 2.81
N VAL A 40 -0.24 -0.85 2.99
CA VAL A 40 -0.75 -0.29 4.25
C VAL A 40 -0.54 -1.25 5.42
N SER A 41 -0.77 -2.55 5.21
CA SER A 41 -0.53 -3.58 6.23
C SER A 41 0.95 -3.66 6.62
N ASP A 42 1.83 -3.69 5.61
CA ASP A 42 3.28 -3.74 5.80
C ASP A 42 3.79 -2.48 6.53
N CYS A 43 3.38 -1.28 6.11
CA CYS A 43 3.75 -0.03 6.76
C CYS A 43 3.21 0.05 8.20
N THR A 44 2.01 -0.48 8.47
CA THR A 44 1.45 -0.53 9.83
C THR A 44 2.26 -1.47 10.72
N ASN A 45 2.69 -2.63 10.19
CA ASN A 45 3.55 -3.56 10.91
C ASN A 45 4.91 -2.91 11.23
N LEU A 46 5.55 -2.30 10.23
CA LEU A 46 6.79 -1.54 10.41
C LEU A 46 6.62 -0.41 11.43
N GLY A 47 5.49 0.29 11.41
CA GLY A 47 5.19 1.34 12.39
C GLY A 47 5.05 0.81 13.82
N ALA A 48 4.46 -0.38 13.98
CA ALA A 48 4.43 -1.05 15.28
C ALA A 48 5.83 -1.46 15.76
N MET A 49 6.71 -1.90 14.85
CA MET A 49 8.11 -2.19 15.18
C MET A 49 8.88 -0.92 15.57
N ALA A 50 8.67 0.20 14.88
CA ALA A 50 9.23 1.50 15.24
C ALA A 50 8.78 1.93 16.64
N GLN A 51 7.49 1.80 16.96
CA GLN A 51 6.96 2.07 18.30
C GLN A 51 7.61 1.20 19.39
N GLN A 52 7.80 -0.07 19.11
CA GLN A 52 8.47 -0.99 20.03
C GLN A 52 9.93 -0.59 20.26
N TYR A 53 10.63 -0.16 19.20
CA TYR A 53 11.99 0.35 19.31
C TYR A 53 12.05 1.58 20.21
N PHE A 54 11.20 2.57 20.00
CA PHE A 54 11.15 3.80 20.80
C PHE A 54 10.93 3.54 22.29
N LYS A 55 10.02 2.62 22.64
CA LYS A 55 9.68 2.31 24.04
C LYS A 55 10.71 1.42 24.74
N LYS A 56 11.53 0.68 23.97
CA LYS A 56 12.54 -0.21 24.53
C LYS A 56 13.78 0.62 24.96
N PRO A 57 14.32 0.41 26.17
CA PRO A 57 15.51 1.12 26.61
C PRO A 57 16.76 0.71 25.81
N VAL A 58 17.71 1.64 25.70
CA VAL A 58 18.97 1.44 24.94
C VAL A 58 19.76 0.21 25.42
N SER A 59 19.71 -0.10 26.71
CA SER A 59 20.35 -1.29 27.31
C SER A 59 19.84 -2.64 26.77
N MET A 60 18.69 -2.64 26.10
CA MET A 60 18.07 -3.82 25.48
C MET A 60 18.09 -3.75 23.94
N GLY A 61 18.80 -2.78 23.35
CA GLY A 61 18.84 -2.55 21.90
C GLY A 61 17.61 -1.82 21.35
N GLY A 62 16.97 -0.97 22.16
CA GLY A 62 15.93 -0.04 21.72
C GLY A 62 16.43 1.40 21.59
N GLY A 63 15.51 2.30 21.26
CA GLY A 63 15.78 3.73 21.03
C GLY A 63 15.77 4.59 22.28
N GLY A 64 15.19 4.13 23.40
CA GLY A 64 15.16 4.89 24.65
C GLY A 64 14.52 6.28 24.51
N ASN A 65 13.34 6.33 23.87
CA ASN A 65 12.63 7.55 23.49
C ASN A 65 13.25 8.33 22.32
N ASP A 66 13.96 7.65 21.43
CA ASP A 66 14.54 8.21 20.21
C ASP A 66 14.31 7.26 19.02
N PHE A 67 13.87 7.77 17.86
CA PHE A 67 13.73 6.97 16.62
C PHE A 67 14.93 7.09 15.67
N THR A 68 15.93 7.93 15.96
CA THR A 68 17.00 8.31 15.02
C THR A 68 17.75 7.10 14.45
N ASP A 69 18.03 6.10 15.28
CA ASP A 69 18.75 4.87 14.90
C ASP A 69 17.81 3.71 14.51
N TRP A 70 16.50 3.95 14.45
CA TRP A 70 15.58 2.93 13.97
C TRP A 70 15.85 2.64 12.50
N ALA A 71 15.83 1.36 12.13
CA ALA A 71 16.00 0.93 10.76
C ALA A 71 15.00 -0.17 10.42
N ILE A 72 14.49 -0.14 9.19
CA ILE A 72 13.66 -1.22 8.66
C ILE A 72 14.55 -2.48 8.54
N PRO A 73 14.11 -3.64 9.06
CA PRO A 73 14.84 -4.90 8.86
C PRO A 73 15.08 -5.17 7.38
N THR A 74 16.27 -5.64 7.02
CA THR A 74 16.67 -5.79 5.61
C THR A 74 15.73 -6.68 4.78
N GLY A 75 15.10 -7.67 5.40
CA GLY A 75 14.10 -8.54 4.76
C GLY A 75 12.73 -7.90 4.53
N LEU A 76 12.50 -6.69 5.05
CA LEU A 76 11.26 -5.92 4.89
C LEU A 76 11.47 -4.62 4.10
N LEU A 77 12.68 -4.35 3.61
CA LEU A 77 12.96 -3.22 2.71
C LEU A 77 12.25 -3.37 1.35
N SER A 78 11.98 -4.61 0.95
CA SER A 78 11.19 -4.93 -0.22
C SER A 78 10.37 -6.19 0.07
N THR A 79 9.06 -6.08 -0.12
CA THR A 79 8.11 -7.20 -0.05
C THR A 79 7.56 -7.44 -1.46
N ALA A 80 6.66 -8.43 -1.59
CA ALA A 80 5.94 -8.66 -2.84
C ALA A 80 5.00 -7.47 -3.20
N ASN A 81 4.64 -6.64 -2.23
CA ASN A 81 3.72 -5.51 -2.41
C ASN A 81 4.47 -4.25 -2.86
N GLY A 82 5.61 -3.95 -2.24
CA GLY A 82 6.35 -2.72 -2.54
C GLY A 82 7.75 -2.65 -1.93
N THR A 83 8.34 -1.46 -2.04
CA THR A 83 9.61 -1.08 -1.41
C THR A 83 9.37 -0.07 -0.31
N TYR A 84 10.12 -0.18 0.78
CA TYR A 84 9.91 0.63 1.98
C TYR A 84 11.18 1.43 2.31
N ALA A 85 11.00 2.72 2.51
CA ALA A 85 12.03 3.63 2.99
C ALA A 85 11.61 4.21 4.34
N THR A 86 12.59 4.68 5.11
CA THR A 86 12.34 5.34 6.39
C THR A 86 13.16 6.62 6.51
N VAL A 87 12.55 7.67 7.06
CA VAL A 87 13.19 8.92 7.44
C VAL A 87 12.87 9.17 8.90
N ASN A 88 13.90 9.16 9.74
CA ASN A 88 13.73 9.22 11.19
C ASN A 88 14.29 10.50 11.78
N THR A 89 13.62 10.97 12.81
CA THR A 89 14.04 12.04 13.71
C THR A 89 13.96 11.54 15.15
N ALA A 90 14.38 12.32 16.14
CA ALA A 90 14.24 11.90 17.52
C ALA A 90 12.77 11.72 17.96
N ALA A 91 11.85 12.50 17.38
CA ALA A 91 10.44 12.53 17.77
C ALA A 91 9.56 11.58 16.94
N ASP A 92 9.90 11.42 15.66
CA ASP A 92 9.06 10.77 14.67
C ASP A 92 9.86 9.86 13.74
N ALA A 93 9.28 8.71 13.38
CA ALA A 93 9.73 7.85 12.30
C ALA A 93 8.70 7.87 11.15
N THR A 94 9.11 8.35 9.99
CA THR A 94 8.28 8.32 8.78
C THR A 94 8.69 7.12 7.92
N ILE A 95 7.73 6.25 7.63
CA ILE A 95 7.90 5.07 6.77
C ILE A 95 7.14 5.35 5.48
N THR A 96 7.81 5.23 4.33
CA THR A 96 7.20 5.41 3.01
C THR A 96 7.25 4.10 2.26
N GLY A 97 6.08 3.53 1.97
CA GLY A 97 5.89 2.40 1.08
C GLY A 97 5.56 2.86 -0.34
N SER A 98 6.33 2.38 -1.31
CA SER A 98 6.11 2.63 -2.74
C SER A 98 5.78 1.32 -3.45
N PRO A 99 4.76 1.29 -4.33
CA PRO A 99 4.42 0.10 -5.09
C PRO A 99 5.55 -0.29 -6.05
N LEU A 100 5.71 -1.59 -6.28
CA LEU A 100 6.70 -2.11 -7.23
C LEU A 100 6.30 -1.86 -8.69
N GLU A 101 4.99 -1.82 -8.94
CA GLU A 101 4.43 -1.60 -10.27
C GLU A 101 4.53 -0.13 -10.66
N THR A 102 5.32 0.19 -11.69
CA THR A 102 5.52 1.57 -12.19
C THR A 102 4.26 2.27 -12.68
N ALA A 103 3.17 1.52 -12.92
CA ALA A 103 1.88 2.09 -13.29
C ALA A 103 1.17 2.78 -12.11
N TYR A 104 1.52 2.43 -10.87
CA TYR A 104 0.95 3.02 -9.67
C TYR A 104 1.80 4.20 -9.21
N THR A 105 1.18 5.38 -9.09
CA THR A 105 1.87 6.63 -8.70
C THR A 105 1.66 6.99 -7.24
N TRP A 106 0.77 6.28 -6.54
CA TRP A 106 0.47 6.54 -5.14
C TRP A 106 1.55 5.98 -4.22
N THR A 107 1.69 6.56 -3.03
CA THR A 107 2.59 6.08 -1.98
C THR A 107 1.86 6.02 -0.65
N VAL A 108 2.26 5.10 0.21
CA VAL A 108 1.71 4.99 1.57
C VAL A 108 2.73 5.53 2.54
N GLU A 109 2.35 6.56 3.29
CA GLU A 109 3.18 7.19 4.29
C GLU A 109 2.63 6.89 5.69
N THR A 110 3.44 6.23 6.52
CA THR A 110 3.12 5.96 7.92
C THR A 110 4.05 6.74 8.82
N VAL A 111 3.50 7.74 9.51
CA VAL A 111 4.20 8.56 10.49
C VAL A 111 3.95 7.99 11.88
N VAL A 112 5.04 7.70 12.58
CA VAL A 112 5.05 7.08 13.90
C VAL A 112 5.63 8.07 14.89
N ASN A 113 4.82 8.51 15.85
CA ASN A 113 5.25 9.38 16.95
C ASN A 113 5.10 8.66 18.29
N SER A 114 5.60 9.22 19.40
CA SER A 114 5.60 8.54 20.71
C SER A 114 4.26 7.97 21.22
N THR A 115 3.11 8.40 20.68
CA THR A 115 1.76 8.03 21.15
C THR A 115 0.81 7.54 20.06
N SER A 116 1.18 7.63 18.78
CA SER A 116 0.29 7.34 17.65
C SER A 116 1.04 6.86 16.42
N ILE A 117 0.33 6.12 15.59
CA ILE A 117 0.74 5.69 14.26
C ILE A 117 -0.33 6.19 13.31
N ILE A 118 0.05 7.04 12.36
CA ILE A 118 -0.87 7.64 11.38
C ILE A 118 -0.41 7.18 10.01
N THR A 119 -1.31 6.55 9.26
CA THR A 119 -1.05 6.11 7.88
C THR A 119 -1.91 6.92 6.92
N THR A 120 -1.26 7.52 5.92
CA THR A 120 -1.89 8.31 4.86
C THR A 120 -1.49 7.72 3.52
N ILE A 121 -2.40 7.76 2.55
CA ILE A 121 -2.14 7.36 1.17
C ILE A 121 -2.11 8.63 0.33
N ASN A 122 -0.98 8.88 -0.32
CA ASN A 122 -0.72 10.05 -1.17
C ASN A 122 -0.80 9.66 -2.64
#